data_AF-A0A1I2XKI6-F1
#
_entry.id   AF-A0A1I2XKI6-F1
#
_cell.length_a   1.000
_cell.length_b   1.000
_cell.length_c   1.000
_cell.angle_alpha   90.00
_cell.angle_beta   90.00
_cell.angle_gamma   90.00
#
_symmetry.space_group_name_H-M   'P 1'
#
loop_
_entity.id
_entity.type
_entity.pdbx_description
1 polymer ?
#
loop_
_entity_poly.entity_id
_entity_poly.type
_entity_poly.pdbx_seq_one_letter_code
_entity_poly.pdbx_strand_id
1 'polypeptide(L)'
;MANITGTKYHDNNTFNNPLWQWRSDLDGTNGNDTINGLQGNDILNGKNGNDRLIGGSGNDRLNGDNGNDQLFGDSGNDTLNGNAGNDTPRGGPGNDRLNGGTGNDSLSGEAGNDILNGDSGNDSLSGGTGHDTLNGGTGNDRLNGGPGNDILSGGSGRDTLTGGTGADTFDFNSVGESPPNGRDTIVGFNRGQGDRIDLKAIDADRGWPLGNQDFKPSQLIYEKVNGNGLLTVNIYDGDDLQIILAGYPPLNVNEDIIG
;
A
#
# COMPACT_ATOMS: atom_id res chain seq x y z
N MET A 1 -8.19 23.78 17.26
CA MET A 1 -7.26 23.36 18.33
C MET A 1 -8.01 23.12 19.61
N ALA A 2 -8.73 22.01 19.59
CA ALA A 2 -9.20 21.28 20.74
C ALA A 2 -8.24 20.12 21.04
N ASN A 3 -8.13 19.78 22.32
CA ASN A 3 -7.49 18.55 22.77
C ASN A 3 -8.58 17.65 23.34
N ILE A 4 -8.77 16.49 22.73
CA ILE A 4 -9.81 15.51 23.06
C ILE A 4 -9.11 14.23 23.50
N THR A 5 -9.59 13.62 24.58
CA THR A 5 -8.98 12.41 25.13
C THR A 5 -10.07 11.46 25.59
N GLY A 6 -9.95 10.19 25.22
CA GLY A 6 -10.80 9.11 25.67
C GLY A 6 -10.78 8.99 27.20
N THR A 7 -11.85 8.42 27.75
CA THR A 7 -11.96 8.21 29.20
C THR A 7 -11.64 6.77 29.55
N LYS A 8 -10.68 6.58 30.46
CA LYS A 8 -10.27 5.28 31.03
C LYS A 8 -11.34 4.61 31.93
N TYR A 9 -12.63 4.97 31.87
CA TYR A 9 -13.64 4.41 32.78
C TYR A 9 -15.03 4.33 32.17
N HIS A 10 -15.62 3.13 32.30
CA HIS A 10 -17.02 2.77 32.14
C HIS A 10 -17.99 3.95 32.16
N ASP A 11 -18.75 4.11 31.08
CA ASP A 11 -20.10 4.59 31.16
C ASP A 11 -20.92 3.61 32.04
N ASN A 12 -20.93 3.91 33.33
CA ASN A 12 -21.82 3.31 34.33
C ASN A 12 -23.28 3.73 34.09
N ASN A 13 -23.81 3.45 32.89
CA ASN A 13 -25.24 3.49 32.63
C ASN A 13 -25.64 2.29 31.75
N THR A 14 -25.80 1.15 32.43
CA THR A 14 -26.69 0.03 32.07
C THR A 14 -26.60 -0.43 30.60
N PHE A 15 -25.78 -1.41 30.24
CA PHE A 15 -25.91 -2.81 30.61
C PHE A 15 -24.53 -3.47 30.67
N ASN A 16 -24.28 -4.28 31.71
CA ASN A 16 -23.20 -5.28 31.78
C ASN A 16 -23.34 -6.29 30.62
N ASN A 17 -22.91 -5.88 29.43
CA ASN A 17 -22.67 -6.78 28.33
C ASN A 17 -21.14 -6.93 28.23
N PRO A 18 -20.59 -8.15 28.36
CA PRO A 18 -19.15 -8.40 28.31
C PRO A 18 -18.49 -8.05 26.96
N LEU A 19 -19.27 -7.56 25.98
CA LEU A 19 -18.83 -7.07 24.68
C LEU A 19 -18.46 -5.57 24.66
N TRP A 20 -18.68 -4.80 25.74
CA TRP A 20 -18.24 -3.41 25.84
C TRP A 20 -16.88 -3.33 26.55
N GLN A 21 -15.83 -3.71 25.83
CA GLN A 21 -14.46 -3.45 26.28
C GLN A 21 -14.02 -2.11 25.67
N TRP A 22 -13.83 -1.11 26.54
CA TRP A 22 -12.95 0.05 26.36
C TRP A 22 -13.07 0.90 25.07
N ARG A 23 -14.16 0.83 24.31
CA ARG A 23 -14.33 1.64 23.10
C ARG A 23 -14.75 3.09 23.41
N SER A 24 -13.95 4.06 22.96
CA SER A 24 -14.27 5.48 22.87
C SER A 24 -14.75 5.84 21.46
N ASP A 25 -15.66 6.79 21.35
CA ASP A 25 -16.07 7.40 20.08
C ASP A 25 -15.82 8.90 20.21
N LEU A 26 -14.78 9.40 19.53
CA LEU A 26 -14.20 10.72 19.74
C LEU A 26 -14.25 11.54 18.45
N ASP A 27 -14.97 12.65 18.52
CA ASP A 27 -15.16 13.56 17.41
C ASP A 27 -14.43 14.88 17.62
N GLY A 28 -13.62 15.25 16.63
CA GLY A 28 -13.03 16.57 16.46
C GLY A 28 -14.05 17.68 16.16
N THR A 29 -13.49 18.86 15.94
CA THR A 29 -14.13 20.10 15.52
C THR A 29 -13.80 20.36 14.04
N ASN A 30 -14.06 21.57 13.53
CA ASN A 30 -13.73 21.92 12.13
C ASN A 30 -12.35 22.59 11.99
N GLY A 31 -11.49 22.50 13.00
CA GLY A 31 -10.14 23.00 12.88
C GLY A 31 -9.18 22.07 13.59
N ASN A 32 -7.90 22.25 13.36
CA ASN A 32 -6.82 21.36 13.79
C ASN A 32 -6.96 20.88 15.23
N ASP A 33 -7.11 19.58 15.46
CA ASP A 33 -7.36 18.98 16.76
C ASP A 33 -6.31 17.92 17.11
N THR A 34 -6.26 17.56 18.39
CA THR A 34 -5.49 16.40 18.85
C THR A 34 -6.43 15.48 19.61
N ILE A 35 -6.57 14.25 19.15
CA ILE A 35 -7.50 13.24 19.66
C ILE A 35 -6.68 12.01 20.10
N ASN A 36 -6.93 11.50 21.30
CA ASN A 36 -6.22 10.34 21.87
C ASN A 36 -7.20 9.31 22.44
N GLY A 37 -7.23 8.09 21.87
CA GLY A 37 -8.11 6.98 22.26
C GLY A 37 -7.70 6.28 23.57
N LEU A 38 -6.39 6.13 23.77
CA LEU A 38 -5.73 5.47 24.90
C LEU A 38 -5.74 3.94 24.82
N GLN A 39 -6.70 3.28 25.47
CA GLN A 39 -6.77 1.82 25.54
C GLN A 39 -8.17 1.41 25.12
N GLY A 40 -8.26 0.30 24.38
CA GLY A 40 -9.50 -0.23 23.85
C GLY A 40 -9.54 -0.10 22.34
N ASN A 41 -10.68 -0.48 21.77
CA ASN A 41 -10.89 -0.40 20.34
C ASN A 41 -11.69 0.87 20.06
N ASP A 42 -11.02 1.95 19.75
CA ASP A 42 -11.56 3.31 19.66
C ASP A 42 -11.98 3.69 18.23
N ILE A 43 -12.84 4.70 18.12
CA ILE A 43 -13.15 5.39 16.87
C ILE A 43 -12.83 6.87 17.04
N LEU A 44 -11.97 7.40 16.17
CA LEU A 44 -11.53 8.79 16.18
C LEU A 44 -11.84 9.44 14.83
N ASN A 45 -12.53 10.59 14.83
CA ASN A 45 -12.85 11.36 13.62
C ASN A 45 -12.32 12.80 13.74
N GLY A 46 -11.44 13.22 12.84
CA GLY A 46 -10.83 14.57 12.81
C GLY A 46 -11.77 15.65 12.29
N LYS A 47 -12.45 15.36 11.17
CA LYS A 47 -13.37 16.23 10.40
C LYS A 47 -12.70 17.23 9.47
N ASN A 48 -12.42 18.44 9.91
CA ASN A 48 -11.77 19.43 9.04
C ASN A 48 -10.59 20.01 9.79
N GLY A 49 -9.56 20.38 9.04
CA GLY A 49 -8.34 20.94 9.61
C GLY A 49 -7.26 19.87 9.64
N ASN A 50 -6.07 20.28 10.05
CA ASN A 50 -4.93 19.37 10.09
C ASN A 50 -4.86 18.77 11.49
N ASP A 51 -5.34 17.54 11.62
CA ASP A 51 -5.59 16.86 12.88
C ASP A 51 -4.49 15.88 13.24
N ARG A 52 -4.40 15.57 14.53
CA ARG A 52 -3.52 14.54 15.07
C ARG A 52 -4.36 13.51 15.83
N LEU A 53 -4.50 12.31 15.29
CA LEU A 53 -5.28 11.22 15.86
C LEU A 53 -4.34 10.12 16.36
N ILE A 54 -4.53 9.68 17.60
CA ILE A 54 -3.72 8.64 18.25
C ILE A 54 -4.67 7.58 18.80
N GLY A 55 -4.63 6.36 18.25
CA GLY A 55 -5.44 5.22 18.68
C GLY A 55 -5.01 4.75 20.07
N GLY A 56 -3.80 4.19 20.14
CA GLY A 56 -3.17 3.78 21.38
C GLY A 56 -3.02 2.27 21.46
N SER A 57 -3.78 1.60 22.31
CA SER A 57 -3.73 0.13 22.38
C SER A 57 -5.08 -0.48 22.11
N GLY A 58 -5.16 -1.44 21.20
CA GLY A 58 -6.38 -2.08 20.77
C GLY A 58 -6.54 -1.91 19.27
N ASN A 59 -7.65 -2.37 18.73
CA ASN A 59 -7.91 -2.29 17.29
C ASN A 59 -8.75 -1.05 17.01
N ASP A 60 -8.11 0.02 16.57
CA ASP A 60 -8.67 1.35 16.45
C ASP A 60 -9.10 1.67 15.02
N ARG A 61 -10.05 2.59 14.89
CA ARG A 61 -10.43 3.19 13.60
C ARG A 61 -10.24 4.69 13.63
N LEU A 62 -9.31 5.19 12.84
CA LEU A 62 -8.98 6.61 12.73
C LEU A 62 -9.42 7.15 11.38
N ASN A 63 -10.05 8.32 11.37
CA ASN A 63 -10.53 9.01 10.18
C ASN A 63 -10.08 10.48 10.20
N GLY A 64 -9.18 10.87 9.30
CA GLY A 64 -8.70 12.25 9.18
C GLY A 64 -9.77 13.21 8.65
N ASP A 65 -10.48 12.77 7.60
CA ASP A 65 -11.43 13.54 6.81
C ASP A 65 -10.74 14.62 5.94
N ASN A 66 -10.98 15.92 6.12
CA ASN A 66 -10.35 16.94 5.28
C ASN A 66 -9.19 17.62 6.02
N GLY A 67 -8.04 17.70 5.38
CA GLY A 67 -6.87 18.38 5.90
C GLY A 67 -5.64 17.52 5.70
N ASN A 68 -4.50 18.01 6.19
CA ASN A 68 -3.27 17.23 6.18
C ASN A 68 -3.09 16.64 7.58
N ASP A 69 -3.49 15.39 7.74
CA ASP A 69 -3.68 14.74 9.02
C ASP A 69 -2.52 13.81 9.39
N GLN A 70 -2.29 13.66 10.69
CA GLN A 70 -1.37 12.67 11.25
C GLN A 70 -2.16 11.62 12.02
N LEU A 71 -2.12 10.38 11.56
CA LEU A 71 -2.83 9.26 12.16
C LEU A 71 -1.82 8.26 12.70
N PHE A 72 -1.97 7.87 13.97
CA PHE A 72 -1.12 6.88 14.64
C PHE A 72 -2.02 5.78 15.20
N GLY A 73 -1.94 4.57 14.67
CA GLY A 73 -2.64 3.40 15.22
C GLY A 73 -2.06 3.01 16.57
N ASP A 74 -0.72 3.03 16.65
CA ASP A 74 0.07 2.53 17.77
C ASP A 74 -0.03 0.99 17.82
N SER A 75 -0.61 0.38 18.83
CA SER A 75 -0.56 -1.09 18.99
C SER A 75 -1.91 -1.75 18.77
N GLY A 76 -1.94 -2.79 17.95
CA GLY A 76 -3.16 -3.52 17.61
C GLY A 76 -3.35 -3.56 16.11
N ASN A 77 -4.47 -4.10 15.65
CA ASN A 77 -4.76 -4.15 14.22
C ASN A 77 -5.71 -3.00 13.88
N ASP A 78 -5.14 -1.93 13.34
CA ASP A 78 -5.80 -0.65 13.18
C ASP A 78 -6.29 -0.41 11.76
N THR A 79 -7.25 0.50 11.62
CA THR A 79 -7.72 1.01 10.32
C THR A 79 -7.60 2.52 10.30
N LEU A 80 -6.73 3.04 9.46
CA LEU A 80 -6.42 4.46 9.33
C LEU A 80 -6.82 4.95 7.94
N ASN A 81 -7.70 5.96 7.87
CA ASN A 81 -8.08 6.61 6.62
C ASN A 81 -7.73 8.10 6.70
N GLY A 82 -6.81 8.57 5.86
CA GLY A 82 -6.49 9.99 5.70
C GLY A 82 -7.66 10.75 5.08
N ASN A 83 -8.12 10.26 3.92
CA ASN A 83 -9.12 10.84 3.04
C ASN A 83 -8.58 12.01 2.22
N ALA A 84 -8.87 13.26 2.58
CA ALA A 84 -8.62 14.39 1.67
C ALA A 84 -7.53 15.31 2.20
N GLY A 85 -6.36 15.28 1.55
CA GLY A 85 -5.22 16.14 1.84
C GLY A 85 -3.94 15.32 1.79
N ASN A 86 -2.82 15.91 2.22
CA ASN A 86 -1.55 15.19 2.27
C ASN A 86 -1.37 14.62 3.68
N ASP A 87 -1.68 13.35 3.84
CA ASP A 87 -1.79 12.68 5.12
C ASP A 87 -0.55 11.86 5.47
N THR A 88 -0.39 11.55 6.76
CA THR A 88 0.71 10.73 7.27
C THR A 88 0.21 9.66 8.25
N PRO A 89 -0.48 8.61 7.76
CA PRO A 89 -0.89 7.48 8.59
C PRO A 89 0.28 6.53 8.91
N ARG A 90 0.34 6.10 10.17
CA ARG A 90 1.30 5.13 10.70
C ARG A 90 0.55 4.05 11.48
N GLY A 91 0.67 2.80 11.04
CA GLY A 91 0.04 1.64 11.69
C GLY A 91 0.65 1.40 13.07
N GLY A 92 1.90 0.96 13.08
CA GLY A 92 2.62 0.60 14.30
C GLY A 92 2.76 -0.92 14.38
N PRO A 93 2.81 -1.52 15.58
CA PRO A 93 2.77 -2.98 15.70
C PRO A 93 1.36 -3.55 15.53
N GLY A 94 1.20 -4.45 14.57
CA GLY A 94 -0.03 -5.19 14.29
C GLY A 94 -0.23 -5.37 12.79
N ASN A 95 -1.36 -5.96 12.41
CA ASN A 95 -1.70 -6.08 10.99
C ASN A 95 -2.69 -4.96 10.66
N ASP A 96 -2.17 -3.90 10.07
CA ASP A 96 -2.89 -2.65 9.90
C ASP A 96 -3.44 -2.46 8.48
N ARG A 97 -4.49 -1.64 8.37
CA ARG A 97 -5.02 -1.18 7.09
C ARG A 97 -4.92 0.33 7.00
N LEU A 98 -4.11 0.81 6.08
CA LEU A 98 -3.88 2.24 5.83
C LEU A 98 -4.43 2.64 4.45
N ASN A 99 -5.12 3.76 4.41
CA ASN A 99 -5.59 4.42 3.20
C ASN A 99 -5.20 5.91 3.26
N GLY A 100 -4.47 6.38 2.24
CA GLY A 100 -4.10 7.79 2.06
C GLY A 100 -5.31 8.60 1.59
N GLY A 101 -5.77 8.32 0.37
CA GLY A 101 -7.00 8.87 -0.20
C GLY A 101 -6.69 9.80 -1.36
N THR A 102 -6.93 11.10 -1.21
CA THR A 102 -6.61 12.10 -2.23
C THR A 102 -5.55 13.04 -1.71
N GLY A 103 -4.43 13.16 -2.41
CA GLY A 103 -3.32 14.01 -2.02
C GLY A 103 -2.00 13.28 -2.20
N ASN A 104 -0.89 13.88 -1.79
CA ASN A 104 0.38 13.17 -1.79
C ASN A 104 0.65 12.68 -0.37
N ASP A 105 0.41 11.40 -0.14
CA ASP A 105 0.37 10.80 1.19
C ASP A 105 1.66 10.07 1.54
N SER A 106 1.92 9.94 2.83
CA SER A 106 3.06 9.16 3.36
C SER A 106 2.58 8.11 4.35
N LEU A 107 2.47 6.87 3.87
CA LEU A 107 1.95 5.73 4.62
C LEU A 107 3.11 4.87 5.16
N SER A 108 2.99 4.41 6.41
CA SER A 108 3.93 3.48 7.04
C SER A 108 3.19 2.40 7.81
N GLY A 109 3.27 1.14 7.39
CA GLY A 109 2.70 0.00 8.12
C GLY A 109 3.43 -0.26 9.44
N GLU A 110 4.77 -0.26 9.37
CA GLU A 110 5.70 -0.54 10.46
C GLU A 110 5.90 -2.04 10.75
N ALA A 111 5.18 -2.66 11.67
CA ALA A 111 5.49 -4.05 12.06
C ALA A 111 4.25 -4.94 12.06
N GLY A 112 4.21 -5.89 11.14
CA GLY A 112 3.15 -6.87 10.98
C GLY A 112 2.82 -7.00 9.50
N ASN A 113 1.72 -7.67 9.17
CA ASN A 113 1.34 -7.87 7.79
C ASN A 113 0.30 -6.81 7.40
N ASP A 114 0.76 -5.76 6.75
CA ASP A 114 -0.01 -4.54 6.55
C ASP A 114 -0.61 -4.43 5.15
N ILE A 115 -1.69 -3.67 5.03
CA ILE A 115 -2.32 -3.33 3.74
C ILE A 115 -2.32 -1.81 3.59
N LEU A 116 -1.56 -1.30 2.63
CA LEU A 116 -1.40 0.13 2.36
C LEU A 116 -1.98 0.48 0.98
N ASN A 117 -2.83 1.50 0.91
CA ASN A 117 -3.37 2.05 -0.34
C ASN A 117 -3.11 3.56 -0.39
N GLY A 118 -2.33 4.04 -1.36
CA GLY A 118 -2.11 5.48 -1.59
C GLY A 118 -3.34 6.17 -2.17
N ASP A 119 -4.04 5.47 -3.07
CA ASP A 119 -5.21 5.92 -3.83
C ASP A 119 -4.85 6.96 -4.92
N SER A 120 -4.88 8.26 -4.64
CA SER A 120 -4.69 9.28 -5.69
C SER A 120 -3.75 10.39 -5.30
N GLY A 121 -2.73 10.60 -6.13
CA GLY A 121 -1.66 11.56 -5.96
C GLY A 121 -0.32 10.85 -5.99
N ASN A 122 0.78 11.54 -5.65
CA ASN A 122 2.11 10.92 -5.69
C ASN A 122 2.48 10.49 -4.28
N ASP A 123 2.30 9.21 -3.99
CA ASP A 123 2.34 8.67 -2.66
C ASP A 123 3.68 8.02 -2.33
N SER A 124 3.96 7.92 -1.03
CA SER A 124 5.12 7.21 -0.49
C SER A 124 4.65 6.17 0.51
N LEU A 125 4.75 4.90 0.17
CA LEU A 125 4.31 3.76 0.97
C LEU A 125 5.51 2.96 1.46
N SER A 126 5.54 2.66 2.76
CA SER A 126 6.51 1.75 3.39
C SER A 126 5.75 0.67 4.14
N GLY A 127 5.88 -0.60 3.74
CA GLY A 127 5.28 -1.74 4.45
C GLY A 127 5.90 -1.88 5.83
N GLY A 128 7.20 -2.16 5.87
CA GLY A 128 7.94 -2.31 7.10
C GLY A 128 8.40 -3.75 7.25
N THR A 129 8.25 -4.34 8.43
CA THR A 129 8.56 -5.77 8.62
C THR A 129 7.29 -6.59 8.58
N GLY A 130 7.25 -7.65 7.79
CA GLY A 130 6.11 -8.56 7.74
C GLY A 130 5.84 -9.00 6.32
N HIS A 131 4.60 -9.35 5.98
CA HIS A 131 4.22 -9.69 4.61
C HIS A 131 3.17 -8.69 4.18
N ASP A 132 3.61 -7.65 3.49
CA ASP A 132 2.82 -6.46 3.26
C ASP A 132 2.21 -6.45 1.87
N THR A 133 1.08 -5.77 1.72
CA THR A 133 0.44 -5.50 0.43
C THR A 133 0.34 -4.00 0.22
N LEU A 134 1.05 -3.49 -0.78
CA LEU A 134 1.14 -2.07 -1.09
C LEU A 134 0.52 -1.79 -2.47
N ASN A 135 -0.37 -0.81 -2.54
CA ASN A 135 -0.96 -0.31 -3.77
C ASN A 135 -0.80 1.22 -3.85
N GLY A 136 -0.04 1.71 -4.84
CA GLY A 136 0.16 3.15 -5.07
C GLY A 136 -1.13 3.83 -5.50
N GLY A 137 -1.72 3.34 -6.59
CA GLY A 137 -3.00 3.81 -7.10
C GLY A 137 -2.80 4.67 -8.33
N THR A 138 -3.07 5.98 -8.26
CA THR A 138 -2.92 6.89 -9.40
C THR A 138 -1.92 7.98 -9.09
N GLY A 139 -0.86 8.11 -9.88
CA GLY A 139 0.17 9.13 -9.69
C GLY A 139 1.56 8.53 -9.87
N ASN A 140 2.62 9.21 -9.45
CA ASN A 140 3.97 8.66 -9.52
C ASN A 140 4.41 8.26 -8.11
N ASP A 141 4.23 6.99 -7.79
CA ASP A 141 4.30 6.49 -6.44
C ASP A 141 5.66 5.87 -6.12
N ARG A 142 5.97 5.84 -4.82
CA ARG A 142 7.16 5.16 -4.29
C ARG A 142 6.71 4.13 -3.28
N LEU A 143 6.93 2.86 -3.60
CA LEU A 143 6.58 1.73 -2.74
C LEU A 143 7.85 1.02 -2.28
N ASN A 144 7.92 0.75 -0.98
CA ASN A 144 8.96 -0.06 -0.36
C ASN A 144 8.31 -1.11 0.54
N GLY A 145 8.42 -2.40 0.19
CA GLY A 145 7.90 -3.51 1.00
C GLY A 145 8.66 -3.60 2.32
N GLY A 146 9.97 -3.81 2.24
CA GLY A 146 10.85 -3.94 3.40
C GLY A 146 11.26 -5.40 3.61
N PRO A 147 11.47 -5.84 4.85
CA PRO A 147 11.69 -7.26 5.12
C PRO A 147 10.41 -8.09 5.08
N GLY A 148 10.42 -9.09 4.19
CA GLY A 148 9.47 -10.17 4.11
C GLY A 148 9.08 -10.48 2.68
N ASN A 149 7.93 -11.11 2.47
CA ASN A 149 7.46 -11.48 1.14
C ASN A 149 6.30 -10.55 0.81
N ASP A 150 6.61 -9.46 0.12
CA ASP A 150 5.66 -8.37 -0.07
C ASP A 150 5.01 -8.42 -1.44
N ILE A 151 3.82 -7.82 -1.57
CA ILE A 151 3.11 -7.64 -2.84
C ILE A 151 3.00 -6.15 -3.13
N LEU A 152 3.55 -5.71 -4.25
CA LEU A 152 3.60 -4.30 -4.63
C LEU A 152 2.93 -4.08 -6.00
N SER A 153 1.93 -3.21 -6.03
CA SER A 153 1.26 -2.72 -7.23
C SER A 153 1.46 -1.20 -7.32
N GLY A 154 2.14 -0.72 -8.36
CA GLY A 154 2.30 0.73 -8.59
C GLY A 154 0.96 1.40 -8.91
N GLY A 155 0.19 0.76 -9.79
CA GLY A 155 -1.02 1.36 -10.35
C GLY A 155 -0.68 2.17 -11.58
N SER A 156 -1.39 3.28 -11.81
CA SER A 156 -1.16 4.10 -13.01
C SER A 156 -0.17 5.21 -12.74
N GLY A 157 0.87 5.32 -13.56
CA GLY A 157 1.73 6.49 -13.61
C GLY A 157 3.17 6.13 -13.91
N ARG A 158 4.12 6.60 -13.09
CA ARG A 158 5.52 6.20 -13.21
C ARG A 158 6.03 5.88 -11.82
N ASP A 159 5.95 4.62 -11.48
CA ASP A 159 6.12 4.19 -10.11
C ASP A 159 7.53 3.64 -9.88
N THR A 160 7.97 3.72 -8.64
CA THR A 160 9.21 3.11 -8.18
C THR A 160 8.89 2.09 -7.12
N LEU A 161 9.14 0.82 -7.43
CA LEU A 161 8.82 -0.32 -6.57
C LEU A 161 10.12 -0.93 -6.03
N THR A 162 10.22 -1.07 -4.72
CA THR A 162 11.33 -1.76 -4.04
C THR A 162 10.73 -2.84 -3.16
N GLY A 163 10.96 -4.11 -3.50
CA GLY A 163 10.47 -5.23 -2.68
C GLY A 163 11.17 -5.23 -1.32
N GLY A 164 12.49 -5.37 -1.33
CA GLY A 164 13.31 -5.28 -0.13
C GLY A 164 14.05 -6.59 0.10
N THR A 165 13.83 -7.25 1.23
CA THR A 165 14.42 -8.58 1.47
C THR A 165 13.35 -9.62 1.64
N GLY A 166 13.40 -10.65 0.80
CA GLY A 166 12.51 -11.81 0.86
C GLY A 166 11.99 -12.08 -0.55
N ALA A 167 10.97 -12.92 -0.67
CA ALA A 167 10.43 -13.27 -1.99
C ALA A 167 9.28 -12.33 -2.33
N ASP A 168 9.59 -11.25 -3.03
CA ASP A 168 8.63 -10.18 -3.33
C ASP A 168 7.89 -10.41 -4.65
N THR A 169 6.67 -9.89 -4.76
CA THR A 169 5.86 -9.95 -5.97
C THR A 169 5.53 -8.54 -6.44
N PHE A 170 5.99 -8.19 -7.65
CA PHE A 170 5.64 -6.95 -8.33
C PHE A 170 4.46 -7.23 -9.25
N ASP A 171 3.28 -6.77 -8.86
CA ASP A 171 2.01 -7.10 -9.50
C ASP A 171 1.64 -6.02 -10.53
N PHE A 172 1.35 -6.45 -11.76
CA PHE A 172 0.85 -5.59 -12.83
C PHE A 172 -0.46 -6.16 -13.35
N ASN A 173 -1.57 -5.48 -13.03
CA ASN A 173 -2.91 -5.98 -13.28
C ASN A 173 -3.52 -5.47 -14.58
N SER A 174 -2.93 -4.44 -15.21
CA SER A 174 -3.36 -3.97 -16.52
C SER A 174 -2.20 -3.45 -17.36
N VAL A 175 -2.37 -3.47 -18.69
CA VAL A 175 -1.39 -2.87 -19.63
C VAL A 175 -1.26 -1.34 -19.46
N GLY A 176 -2.23 -0.71 -18.80
CA GLY A 176 -2.25 0.74 -18.56
C GLY A 176 -1.38 1.18 -17.38
N GLU A 177 -0.89 0.24 -16.56
CA GLU A 177 -0.12 0.55 -15.35
C GLU A 177 1.30 1.01 -15.71
N SER A 178 1.99 0.30 -16.62
CA SER A 178 3.36 0.63 -17.03
C SER A 178 3.54 0.75 -18.56
N PRO A 179 2.89 1.73 -19.24
CA PRO A 179 3.00 1.91 -20.68
C PRO A 179 4.40 2.40 -21.10
N PRO A 180 4.80 2.30 -22.40
CA PRO A 180 6.13 2.69 -22.85
C PRO A 180 6.60 4.12 -22.52
N ASN A 181 5.67 5.07 -22.33
CA ASN A 181 5.94 6.46 -21.94
C ASN A 181 5.71 6.75 -20.44
N GLY A 182 5.27 5.75 -19.68
CA GLY A 182 4.99 5.79 -18.25
C GLY A 182 5.52 4.52 -17.60
N ARG A 183 6.80 4.20 -17.83
CA ARG A 183 7.37 2.93 -17.35
C ARG A 183 7.64 2.98 -15.87
N ASP A 184 7.23 1.94 -15.18
CA ASP A 184 7.58 1.70 -13.80
C ASP A 184 9.00 1.18 -13.70
N THR A 185 9.60 1.40 -12.53
CA THR A 185 10.94 0.98 -12.20
C THR A 185 10.92 0.09 -10.97
N ILE A 186 11.34 -1.16 -11.14
CA ILE A 186 11.67 -2.06 -10.04
C ILE A 186 13.13 -1.85 -9.65
N VAL A 187 13.36 -1.53 -8.38
CA VAL A 187 14.67 -1.37 -7.78
C VAL A 187 14.98 -2.58 -6.92
N GLY A 188 16.16 -3.18 -7.12
CA GLY A 188 16.66 -4.25 -6.26
C GLY A 188 16.14 -5.66 -6.59
N PHE A 189 15.46 -5.86 -7.74
CA PHE A 189 14.96 -7.17 -8.16
C PHE A 189 16.04 -8.27 -8.01
N ASN A 190 15.71 -9.32 -7.25
CA ASN A 190 16.62 -10.38 -6.87
C ASN A 190 15.96 -11.77 -6.93
N ARG A 191 16.08 -12.43 -8.08
CA ARG A 191 15.66 -13.83 -8.25
C ARG A 191 16.24 -14.81 -7.23
N GLY A 192 17.39 -14.48 -6.61
CA GLY A 192 18.01 -15.30 -5.57
C GLY A 192 17.27 -15.26 -4.24
N GLN A 193 16.50 -14.20 -3.98
CA GLN A 193 15.59 -14.09 -2.83
C GLN A 193 14.20 -14.62 -3.14
N GLY A 194 13.83 -14.71 -4.43
CA GLY A 194 12.61 -15.34 -4.90
C GLY A 194 11.68 -14.39 -5.64
N ASP A 195 12.11 -13.14 -5.86
CA ASP A 195 11.34 -12.07 -6.49
C ASP A 195 10.69 -12.49 -7.80
N ARG A 196 9.42 -12.07 -7.98
CA ARG A 196 8.60 -12.35 -9.14
C ARG A 196 7.92 -11.11 -9.67
N ILE A 197 7.64 -11.11 -10.97
CA ILE A 197 6.73 -10.15 -11.61
C ILE A 197 5.46 -10.91 -11.96
N ASP A 198 4.31 -10.50 -11.41
CA ASP A 198 3.01 -11.12 -11.68
C ASP A 198 2.29 -10.33 -12.79
N LEU A 199 1.91 -11.04 -13.85
CA LEU A 199 1.21 -10.52 -15.02
C LEU A 199 -0.09 -11.30 -15.29
N LYS A 200 -0.59 -12.08 -14.31
CA LYS A 200 -1.75 -12.99 -14.49
C LYS A 200 -3.00 -12.32 -15.02
N ALA A 201 -3.35 -11.15 -14.48
CA ALA A 201 -4.55 -10.45 -14.90
C ALA A 201 -4.47 -10.02 -16.37
N ILE A 202 -3.26 -9.68 -16.83
CA ILE A 202 -2.98 -9.32 -18.21
C ILE A 202 -3.04 -10.54 -19.15
N ASP A 203 -2.68 -11.74 -18.69
CA ASP A 203 -2.83 -12.98 -19.47
C ASP A 203 -4.30 -13.43 -19.58
N ALA A 204 -5.05 -13.33 -18.48
CA ALA A 204 -6.44 -13.77 -18.40
C ALA A 204 -7.40 -13.02 -19.34
N ASP A 205 -7.15 -11.73 -19.60
CA ASP A 205 -7.97 -10.87 -20.47
C ASP A 205 -7.91 -11.26 -21.97
N ARG A 206 -7.12 -12.28 -22.34
CA ARG A 206 -6.93 -12.69 -23.74
C ARG A 206 -8.03 -13.61 -24.30
N GLY A 207 -8.94 -14.13 -23.47
CA GLY A 207 -10.13 -14.85 -23.94
C GLY A 207 -9.87 -16.14 -24.74
N TRP A 208 -8.71 -16.80 -24.57
CA TRP A 208 -8.41 -18.08 -25.25
C TRP A 208 -9.06 -19.27 -24.50
N PRO A 209 -9.63 -20.25 -25.22
CA PRO A 209 -10.30 -21.38 -24.60
C PRO A 209 -9.28 -22.36 -24.00
N LEU A 210 -9.21 -22.36 -22.66
CA LEU A 210 -8.80 -23.44 -21.77
C LEU A 210 -7.54 -24.24 -22.16
N GLY A 211 -6.38 -23.82 -21.63
CA GLY A 211 -5.20 -24.69 -21.51
C GLY A 211 -3.87 -23.94 -21.39
N ASN A 212 -3.36 -23.82 -20.16
CA ASN A 212 -2.08 -23.23 -19.73
C ASN A 212 -1.82 -21.78 -20.16
N GLN A 213 -2.26 -20.88 -19.28
CA GLN A 213 -2.10 -19.43 -19.26
C GLN A 213 -0.65 -19.09 -18.90
N ASP A 214 0.24 -19.07 -19.90
CA ASP A 214 1.59 -18.53 -19.72
C ASP A 214 1.95 -17.76 -20.98
N PHE A 215 2.55 -16.58 -20.81
CA PHE A 215 3.14 -15.82 -21.92
C PHE A 215 4.10 -16.71 -22.72
N LYS A 216 3.99 -16.70 -24.05
CA LYS A 216 4.99 -17.38 -24.88
C LYS A 216 6.34 -16.66 -24.68
N PRO A 217 7.48 -17.37 -24.67
CA PRO A 217 8.79 -16.73 -24.54
C PRO A 217 9.07 -15.65 -25.57
N SER A 218 8.44 -15.71 -26.76
CA SER A 218 8.54 -14.68 -27.79
C SER A 218 7.84 -13.35 -27.45
N GLN A 219 6.97 -13.35 -26.44
CA GLN A 219 6.23 -12.18 -25.98
C GLN A 219 6.94 -11.44 -24.85
N LEU A 220 7.94 -12.07 -24.22
CA LEU A 220 8.71 -11.51 -23.13
C LEU A 220 10.13 -11.23 -23.62
N ILE A 221 10.44 -9.97 -23.85
CA ILE A 221 11.76 -9.54 -24.29
C ILE A 221 12.44 -8.85 -23.12
N TYR A 222 13.59 -9.37 -22.68
CA TYR A 222 14.40 -8.74 -21.65
C TYR A 222 15.76 -8.35 -22.21
N GLU A 223 16.05 -7.05 -22.27
CA GLU A 223 17.28 -6.51 -22.86
C GLU A 223 17.90 -5.40 -22.01
N LYS A 224 19.21 -5.18 -22.23
CA LYS A 224 19.94 -4.12 -21.53
C LYS A 224 19.81 -2.80 -22.28
N VAL A 225 19.23 -1.79 -21.64
CA VAL A 225 19.08 -0.43 -22.18
C VAL A 225 19.64 0.57 -21.18
N ASN A 226 20.63 1.37 -21.60
CA ASN A 226 21.24 2.43 -20.78
C ASN A 226 21.74 1.98 -19.39
N GLY A 227 22.14 0.72 -19.24
CA GLY A 227 22.61 0.17 -17.97
C GLY A 227 21.55 -0.54 -17.12
N ASN A 228 20.26 -0.39 -17.47
CA ASN A 228 19.14 -1.07 -16.84
C ASN A 228 18.67 -2.25 -17.70
N GLY A 229 17.85 -3.12 -17.10
CA GLY A 229 17.04 -4.06 -17.85
C GLY A 229 15.72 -3.44 -18.25
N LEU A 230 15.30 -3.72 -19.47
CA LEU A 230 13.98 -3.39 -19.97
C LEU A 230 13.28 -4.71 -20.26
N LEU A 231 12.23 -5.00 -19.50
CA LEU A 231 11.29 -6.06 -19.82
C LEU A 231 10.17 -5.45 -20.67
N THR A 232 10.04 -5.93 -21.89
CA THR A 232 8.96 -5.58 -22.80
C THR A 232 8.03 -6.78 -22.92
N VAL A 233 6.74 -6.54 -22.70
CA VAL A 233 5.68 -7.53 -22.81
C VAL A 233 4.80 -7.19 -24.02
N ASN A 234 4.84 -8.06 -25.02
CA ASN A 234 4.13 -7.88 -26.29
C ASN A 234 2.80 -8.63 -26.26
N ILE A 235 1.69 -7.88 -26.24
CA ILE A 235 0.35 -8.42 -25.95
C ILE A 235 -0.54 -8.35 -27.19
N TYR A 236 -0.37 -7.29 -28.00
CA TYR A 236 -0.94 -7.01 -29.33
C TYR A 236 0.22 -6.74 -30.31
N ASP A 237 -0.06 -6.27 -31.53
CA ASP A 237 0.96 -6.00 -32.59
C ASP A 237 1.95 -4.84 -32.25
N GLY A 238 2.34 -4.65 -30.98
CA GLY A 238 3.28 -3.64 -30.45
C GLY A 238 3.68 -3.87 -28.97
N ASP A 239 4.49 -2.95 -28.44
CA ASP A 239 4.93 -2.95 -27.02
C ASP A 239 3.81 -2.39 -26.12
N ASP A 240 3.11 -3.25 -25.38
CA ASP A 240 1.94 -2.82 -24.59
C ASP A 240 2.28 -2.52 -23.12
N LEU A 241 3.29 -3.18 -22.56
CA LEU A 241 3.77 -2.97 -21.20
C LEU A 241 5.31 -3.03 -21.18
N GLN A 242 5.94 -2.05 -20.53
CA GLN A 242 7.40 -1.99 -20.40
C GLN A 242 7.80 -1.68 -18.97
N ILE A 243 8.61 -2.54 -18.36
CA ILE A 243 9.07 -2.42 -16.97
C ILE A 243 10.59 -2.26 -16.95
N ILE A 244 11.08 -1.28 -16.20
CA ILE A 244 12.51 -1.08 -16.00
C ILE A 244 12.95 -1.86 -14.76
N LEU A 245 13.94 -2.73 -14.92
CA LEU A 245 14.65 -3.37 -13.80
C LEU A 245 15.99 -2.66 -13.61
N ALA A 246 16.12 -1.88 -12.54
CA ALA A 246 17.28 -1.04 -12.29
C ALA A 246 18.58 -1.88 -12.18
N GLY A 247 19.62 -1.51 -12.93
CA GLY A 247 20.93 -2.17 -12.89
C GLY A 247 21.08 -3.45 -13.71
N TYR A 248 20.07 -3.83 -14.51
CA TYR A 248 20.07 -5.05 -15.33
C TYR A 248 20.33 -6.34 -14.53
N PRO A 249 19.51 -6.62 -13.50
CA PRO A 249 19.61 -7.87 -12.74
C PRO A 249 19.32 -9.08 -13.63
N PRO A 250 19.80 -10.28 -13.25
CA PRO A 250 19.41 -11.50 -13.96
C PRO A 250 17.91 -11.74 -13.82
N LEU A 251 17.24 -12.02 -14.93
CA LEU A 251 15.83 -12.38 -15.03
C LEU A 251 15.69 -13.62 -15.90
N ASN A 252 14.97 -14.64 -15.42
CA ASN A 252 14.54 -15.79 -16.19
C ASN A 252 13.05 -15.68 -16.48
N VAL A 253 12.70 -15.29 -17.72
CA VAL A 253 11.31 -15.04 -18.13
C VAL A 253 10.37 -16.24 -17.98
N ASN A 254 10.89 -17.47 -17.87
CA ASN A 254 10.05 -18.67 -17.70
C ASN A 254 9.82 -19.06 -16.22
N GLU A 255 10.59 -18.47 -15.30
CA GLU A 255 10.52 -18.82 -13.87
C GLU A 255 10.06 -17.63 -13.04
N ASP A 256 10.55 -16.43 -13.39
CA ASP A 256 10.45 -15.22 -12.61
C ASP A 256 9.23 -14.36 -12.99
N ILE A 257 8.59 -14.67 -14.12
CA ILE A 257 7.34 -14.04 -14.57
C ILE A 257 6.21 -15.02 -14.32
N ILE A 258 5.14 -14.54 -13.68
CA ILE A 258 3.92 -15.33 -13.47
C ILE A 258 2.89 -14.87 -14.49
N GLY A 259 2.49 -15.78 -15.38
CA GLY A 259 1.40 -15.59 -16.35
C GLY A 259 0.08 -16.10 -15.82
#